data_AF-A0A7E6E4R8-F1
#
_entry.id   AF-A0A7E6E4R8-F1
#
_cell.length_a   1.000
_cell.length_b   1.000
_cell.length_c   1.000
_cell.angle_alpha   90.00
_cell.angle_beta   90.00
_cell.angle_gamma   90.00
#
_symmetry.space_group_name_H-M   'P 1'
#
loop_
_entity.id
_entity.type
_entity.pdbx_description
1 polymer ?
#
loop_
_entity_poly.entity_id
_entity_poly.type
_entity_poly.pdbx_seq_one_letter_code
_entity_poly.pdbx_strand_id
1 'polypeptide(L)'
;MQFLATIVTGPQHSIFGAYSIPPFRFQPRNRSMDWRRMSVLDVNRVIQELDVATLQENLTDITFCTLDGEVYSHCSQPLDQALVNVLRLAQLTIEYLMHFQDFLMTRVTLLQLYLQASLRQQSQSQQELDSQAEELRRLREETHQQLPDDQRLAAASPMVRWPELLYVPSV
;
A
#
# COMPACT_ATOMS: atom_id res chain seq x y z
N MET A 1 -25.16 9.81 -12.65
CA MET A 1 -23.87 10.17 -12.05
C MET A 1 -22.80 9.27 -12.63
N GLN A 2 -22.14 9.71 -13.71
CA GLN A 2 -21.00 9.02 -14.31
C GLN A 2 -19.71 9.65 -13.75
N PHE A 3 -18.88 8.87 -13.07
CA PHE A 3 -17.55 9.31 -12.67
C PHE A 3 -16.58 9.02 -13.82
N LEU A 4 -16.13 10.07 -14.51
CA LEU A 4 -14.99 10.01 -15.43
C LEU A 4 -13.72 10.09 -14.59
N ALA A 5 -13.01 8.97 -14.46
CA ALA A 5 -11.65 8.95 -13.94
C ALA A 5 -10.68 9.25 -15.10
N THR A 6 -10.16 10.48 -15.14
CA THR A 6 -9.08 10.88 -16.05
C THR A 6 -7.83 10.06 -15.75
N ILE A 7 -7.41 9.24 -16.69
CA ILE A 7 -6.17 8.45 -16.59
C ILE A 7 -5.01 9.39 -16.92
N VAL A 8 -4.24 9.78 -15.89
CA VAL A 8 -2.93 10.40 -16.07
C VAL A 8 -1.94 9.30 -16.48
N THR A 9 -1.60 9.26 -17.77
CA THR A 9 -0.56 8.41 -18.35
C THR A 9 0.83 9.00 -18.08
N GLY A 10 1.42 8.63 -16.94
CA GLY A 10 2.87 8.61 -16.76
C GLY A 10 3.41 7.17 -16.91
N PRO A 11 4.72 6.96 -17.16
CA PRO A 11 5.29 5.63 -17.38
C PRO A 11 5.26 4.83 -16.07
N GLN A 12 4.11 4.20 -15.80
CA GLN A 12 3.94 3.24 -14.73
C GLN A 12 4.59 1.93 -15.17
N HIS A 13 5.93 1.88 -15.10
CA HIS A 13 6.63 0.60 -15.04
C HIS A 13 5.95 -0.21 -13.93
N SER A 14 5.55 -1.44 -14.22
CA SER A 14 4.68 -2.27 -13.38
C SER A 14 5.26 -2.50 -11.97
N ILE A 15 5.11 -1.53 -11.05
CA ILE A 15 5.55 -1.62 -9.65
C ILE A 15 4.66 -2.62 -8.89
N PHE A 16 3.47 -2.88 -9.42
CA PHE A 16 2.59 -3.93 -8.95
C PHE A 16 3.01 -5.26 -9.58
N GLY A 17 3.97 -5.93 -8.93
CA GLY A 17 4.21 -7.36 -9.17
C GLY A 17 2.88 -8.11 -9.14
N ALA A 18 2.78 -9.14 -9.97
CA ALA A 18 1.58 -9.88 -10.41
C ALA A 18 0.75 -10.59 -9.30
N TYR A 19 0.47 -9.92 -8.19
CA TYR A 19 -0.45 -10.36 -7.17
C TYR A 19 -1.86 -9.92 -7.56
N SER A 20 -2.50 -10.74 -8.39
CA SER A 20 -3.93 -10.60 -8.62
C SER A 20 -4.66 -10.90 -7.31
N ILE A 21 -5.31 -9.91 -6.72
CA ILE A 21 -6.25 -10.15 -5.62
C ILE A 21 -7.33 -11.10 -6.16
N PRO A 22 -7.62 -12.21 -5.45
CA PRO A 22 -8.66 -13.13 -5.87
C PRO A 22 -9.99 -12.38 -5.99
N PRO A 23 -10.80 -12.67 -7.02
CA PRO A 23 -12.04 -11.95 -7.25
C PRO A 23 -13.02 -12.17 -6.08
N PHE A 24 -13.56 -11.08 -5.53
CA PHE A 24 -14.58 -11.14 -4.50
C PHE A 24 -15.86 -11.80 -5.02
N ARG A 25 -16.41 -12.72 -4.23
CA ARG A 25 -17.71 -13.33 -4.48
C ARG A 25 -18.40 -13.57 -3.14
N PHE A 26 -19.69 -13.26 -3.08
CA PHE A 26 -20.51 -13.56 -1.92
C PHE A 26 -20.61 -15.07 -1.71
N GLN A 27 -20.46 -15.49 -0.46
CA GLN A 27 -20.57 -16.87 -0.02
C GLN A 27 -22.03 -17.28 0.18
N PRO A 28 -22.35 -18.58 0.02
CA PRO A 28 -23.67 -19.09 0.36
C PRO A 28 -23.93 -18.98 1.87
N ARG A 29 -25.18 -18.63 2.22
CA ARG A 29 -25.65 -18.49 3.60
C ARG A 29 -26.26 -19.80 4.08
N ASN A 30 -25.45 -20.67 4.66
CA ASN A 30 -25.86 -22.03 5.03
C ASN A 30 -25.63 -22.36 6.52
N ARG A 31 -25.25 -21.37 7.34
CA ARG A 31 -25.06 -21.58 8.78
C ARG A 31 -26.39 -21.41 9.52
N SER A 32 -26.65 -22.27 10.50
CA SER A 32 -27.80 -22.10 11.39
C SER A 32 -27.51 -21.03 12.44
N MET A 33 -28.52 -20.26 12.81
CA MET A 33 -28.42 -19.19 13.81
C MET A 33 -28.74 -19.72 15.21
N ASP A 34 -27.91 -19.42 16.20
CA ASP A 34 -28.27 -19.66 17.61
C ASP A 34 -29.18 -18.54 18.13
N TRP A 35 -30.48 -18.73 17.93
CA TRP A 35 -31.50 -17.79 18.40
C TRP A 35 -31.54 -17.63 19.92
N ARG A 36 -31.11 -18.63 20.70
CA ARG A 36 -31.07 -18.52 22.16
C ARG A 36 -29.99 -17.53 22.57
N ARG A 37 -28.78 -17.68 22.03
CA ARG A 37 -27.68 -16.74 22.25
C ARG A 37 -28.04 -15.33 21.78
N MET A 38 -28.70 -15.21 20.63
CA MET A 38 -29.11 -13.91 20.10
C MET A 38 -30.22 -13.25 20.95
N SER A 39 -31.12 -14.05 21.55
CA SER A 39 -32.22 -13.52 22.39
C SER A 39 -31.76 -12.94 23.72
N VAL A 40 -30.62 -13.39 24.26
CA VAL A 40 -30.06 -12.89 25.52
C VAL A 40 -29.04 -11.77 25.33
N LEU A 41 -28.69 -11.46 24.08
CA LEU A 41 -27.73 -10.42 23.76
C LEU A 41 -28.32 -9.03 24.05
N ASP A 42 -27.74 -8.32 25.01
CA ASP A 42 -28.10 -6.93 25.27
C ASP A 42 -27.42 -5.98 24.27
N VAL A 43 -28.14 -5.70 23.18
CA VAL A 43 -27.67 -4.80 22.12
C VAL A 43 -27.46 -3.37 22.63
N ASN A 44 -28.25 -2.90 23.61
CA ASN A 44 -28.09 -1.54 24.13
C ASN A 44 -26.77 -1.40 24.87
N ARG A 45 -26.39 -2.42 25.64
CA ARG A 45 -25.09 -2.47 26.31
C ARG A 45 -23.94 -2.44 25.29
N VAL A 46 -24.02 -3.24 24.22
CA VAL A 46 -23.01 -3.23 23.14
C VAL A 46 -22.83 -1.84 22.54
N ILE A 47 -23.93 -1.11 22.32
CA ILE A 47 -23.90 0.25 21.79
C ILE A 47 -23.29 1.23 22.80
N GLN A 48 -23.74 1.20 24.06
CA GLN A 48 -23.33 2.14 25.11
C GLN A 48 -21.87 1.96 25.50
N GLU A 49 -21.42 0.72 25.62
CA GLU A 49 -20.06 0.36 26.02
C GLU A 49 -19.09 0.35 24.83
N LEU A 50 -19.59 0.48 23.60
CA LEU A 50 -18.82 0.29 22.37
C LEU A 50 -18.06 -1.05 22.40
N ASP A 51 -18.75 -2.11 22.83
CA ASP A 51 -18.16 -3.44 23.00
C ASP A 51 -17.92 -4.11 21.64
N VAL A 52 -16.78 -3.74 21.02
CA VAL A 52 -16.35 -4.25 19.73
C VAL A 52 -16.10 -5.76 19.78
N ALA A 53 -15.69 -6.30 20.92
CA ALA A 53 -15.42 -7.73 21.06
C ALA A 53 -16.73 -8.53 20.90
N THR A 54 -17.76 -8.17 21.67
CA THR A 54 -19.08 -8.78 21.55
C THR A 54 -19.66 -8.59 20.13
N LEU A 55 -19.49 -7.42 19.52
CA LEU A 55 -19.94 -7.19 18.14
C LEU A 55 -19.23 -8.12 17.14
N GLN A 56 -17.90 -8.25 17.23
CA GLN A 56 -17.10 -9.11 16.36
C GLN A 56 -17.47 -10.59 16.48
N GLU A 57 -17.71 -11.06 17.70
CA GLU A 57 -18.13 -12.44 17.96
C GLU A 57 -19.45 -12.81 17.28
N ASN A 58 -20.35 -11.84 17.10
CA ASN A 58 -21.65 -12.06 16.46
C ASN A 58 -21.62 -11.77 14.95
N LEU A 59 -20.61 -11.04 14.47
CA LEU A 59 -20.55 -10.57 13.08
C LEU A 59 -20.47 -11.72 12.08
N THR A 60 -19.67 -12.75 12.39
CA THR A 60 -19.57 -13.96 11.54
C THR A 60 -20.89 -14.73 11.49
N ASP A 61 -21.53 -14.89 12.65
CA ASP A 61 -22.80 -15.63 12.78
C ASP A 61 -23.92 -14.93 12.00
N ILE A 62 -24.04 -13.61 12.12
CA ILE A 62 -25.02 -12.80 11.39
C ILE A 62 -24.76 -12.83 9.88
N THR A 63 -23.49 -12.71 9.45
CA THR A 63 -23.15 -12.56 8.02
C THR A 63 -23.53 -13.78 7.18
N PHE A 64 -23.31 -14.99 7.73
CA PHE A 64 -23.42 -16.24 6.98
C PHE A 64 -24.61 -17.12 7.40
N CYS A 65 -25.47 -16.64 8.29
CA CYS A 65 -26.66 -17.40 8.70
C CYS A 65 -27.71 -17.49 7.58
N THR A 66 -28.40 -18.63 7.52
CA THR A 66 -29.58 -18.80 6.69
C THR A 66 -30.75 -18.00 7.26
N LEU A 67 -31.54 -17.41 6.36
CA LEU A 67 -32.82 -16.79 6.69
C LEU A 67 -33.99 -17.63 6.16
N ASP A 68 -33.70 -18.71 5.42
CA ASP A 68 -34.69 -19.58 4.82
C ASP A 68 -35.13 -20.65 5.84
N GLY A 69 -36.45 -20.81 6.03
CA GLY A 69 -37.01 -21.86 6.89
C GLY A 69 -36.96 -21.59 8.40
N GLU A 70 -36.45 -20.43 8.82
CA GLU A 70 -36.45 -20.00 10.21
C GLU A 70 -37.88 -19.58 10.61
N VAL A 71 -38.67 -20.55 11.05
CA VAL A 71 -39.96 -20.29 11.71
C VAL A 71 -39.62 -19.68 13.06
N TYR A 72 -40.04 -18.43 13.28
CA TYR A 72 -39.86 -17.79 14.57
C TYR A 72 -40.48 -18.71 15.64
N SER A 73 -39.69 -19.15 16.62
CA SER A 73 -40.09 -20.15 17.62
C SER A 73 -41.31 -19.74 18.47
N HIS A 74 -41.78 -18.51 18.32
CA HIS A 74 -42.91 -17.91 19.03
C HIS A 74 -44.06 -17.48 18.11
N CYS A 75 -43.91 -17.57 16.78
CA CYS A 75 -44.97 -17.22 15.83
C CYS A 75 -44.80 -18.02 14.54
N SER A 76 -45.78 -18.85 14.20
CA SER A 76 -45.81 -19.62 12.93
C SER A 76 -46.02 -18.75 11.68
N GLN A 77 -45.75 -17.45 11.77
CA GLN A 77 -45.88 -16.50 10.66
C GLN A 77 -44.51 -16.28 10.01
N PRO A 78 -44.44 -16.29 8.67
CA PRO A 78 -43.21 -15.97 7.96
C PRO A 78 -42.82 -14.51 8.24
N LEU A 79 -41.52 -14.26 8.34
CA LEU A 79 -40.98 -12.91 8.46
C LEU A 79 -41.40 -12.07 7.24
N ASP A 80 -41.71 -10.79 7.45
CA ASP A 80 -42.01 -9.87 6.34
C ASP A 80 -40.87 -9.89 5.33
N GLN A 81 -41.21 -10.11 4.05
CA GLN A 81 -40.26 -10.15 2.95
C GLN A 81 -39.40 -8.88 2.85
N ALA A 82 -39.95 -7.72 3.22
CA ALA A 82 -39.19 -6.47 3.28
C ALA A 82 -38.07 -6.54 4.32
N LEU A 83 -38.36 -7.07 5.52
CA LEU A 83 -37.38 -7.25 6.59
C LEU A 83 -36.33 -8.32 6.23
N VAL A 84 -36.74 -9.41 5.60
CA VAL A 84 -35.81 -10.42 5.05
C VAL A 84 -34.83 -9.77 4.07
N ASN A 85 -35.32 -8.90 3.17
CA ASN A 85 -34.46 -8.20 2.22
C ASN A 85 -33.50 -7.22 2.91
N VAL A 86 -33.94 -6.51 3.95
CA VAL A 86 -33.07 -5.63 4.75
C VAL A 86 -31.96 -6.45 5.42
N LEU A 87 -32.29 -7.60 6.02
CA LEU A 87 -31.30 -8.49 6.63
C LEU A 87 -30.32 -9.07 5.59
N ARG A 88 -30.81 -9.52 4.43
CA ARG A 88 -29.94 -9.99 3.32
C ARG A 88 -29.00 -8.88 2.84
N LEU A 89 -29.48 -7.65 2.69
CA LEU A 89 -28.65 -6.50 2.34
C LEU A 89 -27.61 -6.20 3.43
N ALA A 90 -27.99 -6.28 4.70
CA ALA A 90 -27.06 -6.12 5.80
C ALA A 90 -25.96 -7.21 5.77
N GLN A 91 -26.31 -8.48 5.58
CA GLN A 91 -25.36 -9.59 5.43
C GLN A 91 -24.38 -9.34 4.28
N LEU A 92 -24.88 -8.99 3.09
CA LEU A 92 -24.04 -8.71 1.91
C LEU A 92 -23.12 -7.51 2.17
N THR A 93 -23.64 -6.46 2.81
CA THR A 93 -22.86 -5.26 3.14
C THR A 93 -21.74 -5.60 4.12
N ILE A 94 -22.03 -6.36 5.18
CA ILE A 94 -21.04 -6.78 6.17
C ILE A 94 -19.97 -7.66 5.52
N GLU A 95 -20.36 -8.65 4.70
CA GLU A 95 -19.44 -9.52 3.97
C GLU A 95 -18.49 -8.73 3.06
N TYR A 96 -19.04 -7.76 2.33
CA TYR A 96 -18.25 -6.85 1.51
C TYR A 96 -17.27 -6.04 2.36
N LEU A 97 -17.73 -5.43 3.46
CA LEU A 97 -16.87 -4.62 4.33
C LEU A 97 -15.73 -5.45 4.94
N MET A 98 -16.00 -6.69 5.37
CA MET A 98 -14.96 -7.60 5.87
C MET A 98 -13.91 -7.91 4.79
N HIS A 99 -14.35 -8.24 3.57
CA HIS A 99 -13.43 -8.49 2.47
C HIS A 99 -12.57 -7.27 2.15
N PHE A 100 -13.18 -6.07 2.14
CA PHE A 100 -12.46 -4.84 1.85
C PHE A 100 -11.49 -4.46 2.97
N GLN A 101 -11.82 -4.75 4.23
CA GLN A 101 -10.90 -4.56 5.34
C GLN A 101 -9.64 -5.42 5.18
N ASP A 102 -9.80 -6.71 4.90
CA ASP A 102 -8.69 -7.64 4.67
C ASP A 102 -7.85 -7.25 3.44
N PHE A 103 -8.53 -6.86 2.35
CA PHE A 103 -7.92 -6.34 1.14
C PHE A 103 -7.05 -5.10 1.42
N LEU A 104 -7.61 -4.10 2.11
CA LEU A 104 -6.90 -2.86 2.41
C LEU A 104 -5.73 -3.13 3.36
N MET A 105 -5.91 -3.96 4.38
CA MET A 105 -4.85 -4.35 5.31
C MET A 105 -3.68 -4.99 4.56
N THR A 106 -3.97 -6.00 3.72
CA THR A 106 -2.97 -6.68 2.89
C THR A 106 -2.24 -5.71 1.96
N ARG A 107 -2.97 -4.79 1.33
CA ARG A 107 -2.39 -3.76 0.45
C ARG A 107 -1.45 -2.83 1.20
N VAL A 108 -1.88 -2.30 2.34
CA VAL A 108 -1.07 -1.40 3.16
C VAL A 108 0.20 -2.10 3.64
N THR A 109 0.10 -3.32 4.17
CA THR A 109 1.26 -4.10 4.62
C THR A 109 2.24 -4.34 3.48
N LEU A 110 1.76 -4.69 2.29
CA LEU A 110 2.63 -4.92 1.15
C LEU A 110 3.32 -3.64 0.67
N LEU A 111 2.58 -2.53 0.59
CA LEU A 111 3.13 -1.21 0.24
C LEU A 111 4.21 -0.78 1.24
N GLN A 112 4.00 -1.02 2.53
CA GLN A 112 4.99 -0.76 3.57
C GLN A 112 6.26 -1.60 3.39
N LEU A 113 6.13 -2.90 3.09
CA LEU A 113 7.27 -3.78 2.83
C LEU A 113 8.09 -3.31 1.62
N TYR A 114 7.42 -2.94 0.53
CA TYR A 114 8.09 -2.40 -0.65
C TYR A 114 8.80 -1.08 -0.36
N LEU A 115 8.14 -0.15 0.34
CA LEU A 115 8.77 1.10 0.73
C LEU A 115 10.04 0.87 1.56
N GLN A 116 9.98 -0.05 2.53
CA GLN A 116 11.15 -0.40 3.33
C GLN A 116 12.26 -1.06 2.51
N ALA A 117 11.92 -1.89 1.52
CA ALA A 117 12.91 -2.48 0.62
C ALA A 117 13.61 -1.41 -0.24
N SER A 118 12.83 -0.49 -0.82
CA SER A 118 13.36 0.62 -1.64
C SER A 118 14.25 1.55 -0.82
N LEU A 119 13.88 1.87 0.42
CA LEU A 119 14.71 2.70 1.31
C LEU A 119 16.05 2.03 1.64
N ARG A 120 16.06 0.71 1.88
CA ARG A 120 17.30 -0.04 2.11
C ARG A 120 18.19 -0.06 0.87
N GLN A 121 17.61 -0.25 -0.31
CA GLN A 121 18.37 -0.22 -1.55
C GLN A 121 18.97 1.18 -1.78
N GLN A 122 18.20 2.25 -1.55
CA GLN A 122 18.71 3.61 -1.64
C GLN A 122 19.86 3.88 -0.67
N SER A 123 19.77 3.41 0.59
CA SER A 123 20.85 3.61 1.56
C SER A 123 22.12 2.85 1.16
N GLN A 124 21.98 1.63 0.63
CA GLN A 124 23.12 0.84 0.13
C GLN A 124 23.80 1.53 -1.04
N SER A 125 23.04 1.98 -2.03
CA SER A 125 23.59 2.73 -3.17
C SER A 125 24.27 4.03 -2.74
N GLN A 126 23.73 4.74 -1.74
CA GLN A 126 24.39 5.94 -1.22
C GLN A 126 25.74 5.61 -0.56
N GLN A 127 25.81 4.54 0.23
CA GLN A 127 27.07 4.09 0.83
C GLN A 127 28.12 3.71 -0.22
N GLU A 128 27.70 3.03 -1.29
CA GLU A 128 28.57 2.71 -2.42
C GLU A 128 29.11 3.98 -3.09
N LEU A 129 28.25 4.97 -3.38
CA LEU A 129 28.68 6.25 -3.95
C LEU A 129 29.67 7.00 -3.05
N ASP A 130 29.41 7.03 -1.75
CA ASP A 130 30.31 7.68 -0.78
C ASP A 130 31.67 6.97 -0.73
N SER A 131 31.68 5.64 -0.81
CA SER A 131 32.91 4.85 -0.86
C SER A 131 33.72 5.11 -2.14
N GLN A 132 33.06 5.18 -3.29
CA GLN A 132 33.69 5.50 -4.58
C GLN A 132 34.24 6.93 -4.60
N ALA A 133 33.49 7.88 -4.03
CA ALA A 133 33.95 9.26 -3.93
C ALA A 133 35.21 9.39 -3.07
N GLU A 134 35.30 8.62 -1.98
CA GLU A 134 36.49 8.58 -1.13
C GLU A 134 37.69 7.94 -1.84
N GLU A 135 37.47 6.84 -2.57
CA GLU A 135 38.52 6.21 -3.39
C GLU A 135 39.07 7.17 -4.45
N LEU A 136 38.18 7.89 -5.15
CA LEU A 136 38.58 8.91 -6.14
C LEU A 136 39.39 10.05 -5.51
N ARG A 137 39.06 10.47 -4.28
CA ARG A 137 39.85 11.48 -3.55
C ARG A 137 41.26 10.96 -3.27
N ARG A 138 41.37 9.74 -2.73
CA ARG A 138 42.67 9.11 -2.44
C ARG A 138 43.54 8.99 -3.68
N LEU A 139 42.99 8.46 -4.77
CA LEU A 139 43.71 8.33 -6.05
C LEU A 139 44.17 9.69 -6.60
N ARG A 140 43.34 10.74 -6.46
CA ARG A 140 43.72 12.11 -6.86
C ARG A 140 44.87 12.63 -6.02
N GLU A 141 44.84 12.42 -4.70
CA GLU A 141 45.90 12.84 -3.78
C GLU A 141 47.22 12.10 -4.05
N GLU A 142 47.16 10.79 -4.30
CA GLU A 142 48.32 9.98 -4.67
C GLU A 142 48.94 10.45 -6.00
N THR A 143 48.10 10.70 -7.01
CA THR A 143 48.56 11.24 -8.30
C THR A 143 49.24 12.61 -8.09
N HIS A 144 48.66 13.47 -7.26
CA HIS A 144 49.22 14.78 -6.95
C HIS A 144 50.57 14.70 -6.21
N GLN A 145 50.77 13.69 -5.37
CA GLN A 145 52.04 13.45 -4.65
C GLN A 145 53.12 12.82 -5.54
N GLN A 146 52.75 12.04 -6.56
CA GLN A 146 53.69 11.40 -7.48
C GLN A 146 54.18 12.31 -8.62
N LEU A 147 53.59 13.50 -8.79
CA LEU A 147 54.08 14.51 -9.74
C LEU A 147 55.42 15.12 -9.25
N PRO A 148 56.52 15.02 -10.02
CA PRO A 148 57.82 15.59 -9.63
C PRO A 148 57.75 17.12 -9.50
N ASP A 149 58.52 17.69 -8.56
CA ASP A 149 58.39 19.08 -8.11
C ASP A 149 58.45 20.14 -9.22
N ASP A 150 59.16 19.86 -10.33
CA ASP A 150 59.24 20.73 -11.51
C ASP A 150 57.90 20.93 -12.25
N GLN A 151 56.96 19.98 -12.16
CA GLN A 151 55.63 20.10 -12.79
C GLN A 151 54.56 20.68 -11.86
N ARG A 152 54.81 20.72 -10.55
CA ARG A 152 53.84 21.22 -9.54
C ARG A 152 53.66 22.74 -9.60
N LEU A 153 54.72 23.48 -9.96
CA LEU A 153 54.71 24.94 -10.12
C LEU A 153 53.96 25.41 -11.38
N ALA A 154 53.95 24.61 -12.45
CA ALA A 154 53.24 24.94 -13.70
C ALA A 154 51.71 24.80 -13.57
N ALA A 155 51.22 23.86 -12.76
CA ALA A 155 49.80 23.63 -12.53
C ALA A 155 49.15 24.59 -11.52
N ALA A 156 49.95 25.29 -10.70
CA ALA A 156 49.47 26.25 -9.69
C ALA A 156 49.29 27.70 -10.23
N SER A 157 49.66 27.96 -11.49
CA SER A 157 49.41 29.27 -12.11
C SER A 157 47.95 29.37 -12.59
N PRO A 158 47.20 30.42 -12.19
CA PRO A 158 45.83 30.58 -12.65
C PRO A 158 45.85 30.76 -14.17
N MET A 159 45.09 29.91 -14.85
CA MET A 159 44.89 29.88 -16.29
C MET A 159 44.24 31.20 -16.74
N VAL A 160 45.03 32.26 -16.87
CA VAL A 160 44.65 33.51 -17.52
C VAL A 160 45.49 33.66 -18.78
N ARG A 161 44.94 33.22 -19.91
CA ARG A 161 45.13 33.91 -21.19
C ARG A 161 44.04 33.50 -22.19
N TRP A 162 43.05 34.39 -22.35
CA TRP A 162 42.18 34.40 -23.53
C TRP A 162 43.00 34.74 -24.79
N PRO A 163 42.52 34.35 -25.99
CA PRO A 163 43.35 34.25 -27.19
C PRO A 163 43.45 35.59 -27.92
N GLU A 164 44.66 36.09 -28.13
CA GLU A 164 44.94 37.02 -29.22
C GLU A 164 45.89 36.34 -30.20
N LEU A 165 45.40 36.22 -31.44
CA LEU A 165 46.10 36.45 -32.71
C LEU A 165 45.52 35.52 -33.79
N LEU A 166 44.33 35.88 -34.26
CA LEU A 166 43.99 35.64 -35.66
C LEU A 166 44.85 36.59 -36.50
N TYR A 167 45.93 36.06 -37.07
CA TYR A 167 46.64 36.68 -38.19
C TYR A 167 46.57 35.70 -39.36
N VAL A 168 45.86 36.08 -40.42
CA VAL A 168 45.98 35.46 -41.74
C VAL A 168 46.24 36.59 -42.74
N PRO A 169 47.33 36.55 -43.53
CA PRO A 169 47.78 37.67 -44.35
C PRO A 169 47.04 37.74 -45.69
N SER A 170 46.95 38.96 -46.23
CA SER A 170 46.45 39.25 -47.58
C SER A 170 47.48 38.87 -48.65
N VAL A 171 47.05 38.12 -49.67
CA VAL A 171 47.46 38.25 -51.08
C VAL A 171 46.24 37.98 -51.95
#